data_AF-A0A1U7ZNT3-F1
#
_entry.id   AF-A0A1U7ZNT3-F1
#
_cell.length_a   1.000
_cell.length_b   1.000
_cell.length_c   1.000
_cell.angle_alpha   90.00
_cell.angle_beta   90.00
_cell.angle_gamma   90.00
#
_symmetry.space_group_name_H-M   'P 1'
#
loop_
_entity.id
_entity.type
_entity.pdbx_description
1 polymer ?
#
loop_
_entity_poly.entity_id
_entity_poly.type
_entity_poly.pdbx_seq_one_letter_code
_entity_poly.pdbx_strand_id
1 'polypeptide(L)'
;MFSISYLGPDSRAFTRWNNKLFRIFGRDRETMGSAPSMLTQYDIEDVQEYSYNLFSQQEIVSLYERFCQLDRNAKGFISADEFLSVPEFAVNPLSQRLLKMVDGLNFKDFVAFLSAFSSKASIQQKIELIFKVYDLDNKGKVTFNDILEVLRDLTGSFMTEKQRETVLSQVLEEAGYTRTSFLLLDDIIKILGCPGLKMEVEVPVD
;
A
#
# COMPACT_ATOMS: atom_id res chain seq x y z
N MET A 1 31.46 -1.84 8.89
CA MET A 1 30.46 -0.84 9.33
C MET A 1 29.29 -0.97 8.35
N PHE A 2 28.40 -1.93 8.60
CA PHE A 2 27.23 -2.18 7.76
C PHE A 2 26.22 -1.09 8.09
N SER A 3 26.08 -0.12 7.18
CA SER A 3 25.16 0.98 7.36
C SER A 3 23.73 0.45 7.28
N ILE A 4 22.90 0.82 8.26
CA ILE A 4 21.45 0.57 8.36
C ILE A 4 20.67 1.17 7.15
N SER A 5 21.38 1.75 6.18
CA SER A 5 20.85 2.15 4.86
C SER A 5 20.36 1.00 3.98
N TYR A 6 20.57 -0.27 4.36
CA TYR A 6 20.03 -1.44 3.63
C TYR A 6 18.65 -1.92 4.11
N LEU A 7 18.10 -1.33 5.17
CA LEU A 7 16.73 -1.59 5.67
C LEU A 7 15.79 -0.41 5.43
N GLY A 8 16.17 0.53 4.56
CA GLY A 8 15.16 1.36 3.90
C GLY A 8 14.39 0.43 2.96
N PRO A 9 13.11 0.12 3.22
CA PRO A 9 12.34 -0.72 2.33
C PRO A 9 12.33 0.04 1.02
N ASP A 10 12.83 -0.58 -0.03
CA ASP A 10 12.79 -0.21 -1.43
C ASP A 10 11.91 1.02 -1.77
N SER A 11 12.32 2.21 -1.29
CA SER A 11 11.57 3.45 -1.46
C SER A 11 11.50 3.74 -2.95
N ARG A 12 12.44 3.21 -3.73
CA ARG A 12 12.45 3.27 -5.19
C ARG A 12 11.51 2.27 -5.85
N ALA A 13 11.36 1.02 -5.41
CA ALA A 13 10.36 0.12 -5.99
C ALA A 13 8.94 0.51 -5.58
N PHE A 14 8.71 0.92 -4.33
CA PHE A 14 7.40 1.38 -3.86
C PHE A 14 7.02 2.74 -4.47
N THR A 15 7.95 3.70 -4.57
CA THR A 15 7.72 4.98 -5.27
C THR A 15 7.65 4.81 -6.79
N ARG A 16 8.43 3.90 -7.41
CA ARG A 16 8.24 3.52 -8.84
C ARG A 16 6.91 2.81 -9.04
N TRP A 17 6.50 1.95 -8.12
CA TRP A 17 5.23 1.23 -8.14
C TRP A 17 4.07 2.21 -8.00
N ASN A 18 4.13 3.19 -7.10
CA ASN A 18 3.15 4.26 -6.97
C ASN A 18 3.11 5.19 -8.18
N ASN A 19 4.26 5.71 -8.64
CA ASN A 19 4.30 6.55 -9.84
C ASN A 19 3.82 5.79 -11.09
N LYS A 20 3.96 4.46 -11.11
CA LYS A 20 3.50 3.61 -12.22
C LYS A 20 2.01 3.24 -12.10
N LEU A 21 1.52 2.98 -10.89
CA LEU A 21 0.10 2.95 -10.52
C LEU A 21 -0.63 4.17 -11.08
N PHE A 22 -0.19 5.37 -10.69
CA PHE A 22 -0.76 6.62 -11.17
C PHE A 22 -0.50 6.88 -12.66
N ARG A 23 0.48 6.24 -13.30
CA ARG A 23 0.72 6.34 -14.75
C ARG A 23 -0.10 5.35 -15.59
N ILE A 24 -0.44 4.19 -15.04
CA ILE A 24 -1.41 3.24 -15.61
C ILE A 24 -2.80 3.85 -15.54
N PHE A 25 -3.08 4.51 -14.42
CA PHE A 25 -4.35 5.16 -14.17
C PHE A 25 -4.43 6.61 -14.73
N GLY A 26 -3.30 7.27 -15.02
CA GLY A 26 -3.23 8.70 -15.35
C GLY A 26 -2.51 9.05 -16.65
N ARG A 27 -2.64 8.22 -17.71
CA ARG A 27 -2.28 8.65 -19.07
C ARG A 27 -3.44 8.38 -20.04
N ASP A 28 -3.99 9.47 -20.57
CA ASP A 28 -4.79 9.66 -21.79
C ASP A 28 -4.71 8.51 -22.82
N ARG A 29 -5.75 8.13 -23.58
CA ARG A 29 -6.97 8.84 -24.03
C ARG A 29 -7.91 7.84 -24.75
N GLU A 30 -9.21 8.11 -24.77
CA GLU A 30 -10.10 8.20 -25.95
C GLU A 30 -11.56 7.90 -25.54
N THR A 31 -12.42 8.87 -25.80
CA THR A 31 -13.88 8.86 -25.61
C THR A 31 -14.54 7.61 -26.18
N MET A 32 -15.39 6.93 -25.39
CA MET A 32 -16.76 6.53 -25.74
C MET A 32 -17.44 5.78 -24.57
N GLY A 33 -18.63 6.25 -24.20
CA GLY A 33 -19.75 5.36 -23.87
C GLY A 33 -20.10 5.12 -22.40
N SER A 34 -21.16 5.83 -21.98
CA SER A 34 -21.99 5.61 -20.78
C SER A 34 -21.41 6.13 -19.46
N ALA A 35 -22.01 7.22 -18.97
CA ALA A 35 -21.75 7.74 -17.63
C ALA A 35 -21.93 6.60 -16.60
N PRO A 36 -20.91 6.26 -15.79
CA PRO A 36 -21.13 5.42 -14.63
C PRO A 36 -22.06 6.20 -13.69
N SER A 37 -22.99 5.50 -13.04
CA SER A 37 -23.93 6.05 -12.06
C SER A 37 -23.25 7.10 -11.19
N MET A 38 -23.61 8.38 -11.38
CA MET A 38 -22.85 9.50 -10.83
C MET A 38 -22.79 9.41 -9.31
N LEU A 39 -21.59 9.48 -8.74
CA LEU A 39 -21.42 9.77 -7.32
C LEU A 39 -22.22 11.03 -6.99
N THR A 40 -23.02 10.97 -5.94
CA THR A 40 -23.69 12.16 -5.43
C THR A 40 -22.69 13.06 -4.72
N GLN A 41 -23.04 14.33 -4.53
CA GLN A 41 -22.23 15.25 -3.73
C GLN A 41 -21.97 14.71 -2.31
N TYR A 42 -22.98 14.03 -1.72
CA TYR A 42 -22.85 13.40 -0.42
C TYR A 42 -21.83 12.26 -0.41
N ASP A 43 -21.83 11.41 -1.45
CA ASP A 43 -20.86 10.31 -1.56
C ASP A 43 -19.43 10.84 -1.68
N ILE A 44 -19.25 11.93 -2.45
CA ILE A 44 -17.95 12.59 -2.61
C ILE A 44 -17.47 13.14 -1.26
N GLU A 45 -18.33 13.86 -0.53
CA GLU A 45 -17.99 14.44 0.77
C GLU A 45 -17.69 13.37 1.82
N ASP A 46 -18.49 12.30 1.88
CA ASP A 46 -18.26 11.17 2.79
C ASP A 46 -16.94 10.44 2.50
N VAL A 47 -16.61 10.20 1.23
CA VAL A 47 -15.32 9.61 0.83
C VAL A 47 -14.16 10.57 1.11
N GLN A 48 -14.36 11.86 0.91
CA GLN A 48 -13.35 12.88 1.15
C GLN A 48 -13.00 12.96 2.65
N GLU A 49 -14.01 12.95 3.52
CA GLU A 49 -13.82 12.91 4.97
C GLU A 49 -13.13 11.60 5.40
N TYR A 50 -13.58 10.47 4.88
CA TYR A 50 -13.03 9.16 5.20
C TYR A 50 -11.57 8.96 4.75
N SER A 51 -11.16 9.66 3.69
CA SER A 51 -9.78 9.67 3.18
C SER A 51 -8.93 10.83 3.74
N TYR A 52 -9.32 11.38 4.89
CA TYR A 52 -8.62 12.44 5.62
C TYR A 52 -8.42 13.73 4.80
N ASN A 53 -9.32 14.02 3.85
CA ASN A 53 -9.24 15.15 2.94
C ASN A 53 -7.95 15.20 2.11
N LEU A 54 -7.30 14.04 1.89
CA LEU A 54 -6.08 13.95 1.11
C LEU A 54 -6.34 14.08 -0.39
N PHE A 55 -7.59 13.84 -0.81
CA PHE A 55 -8.02 13.96 -2.20
C PHE A 55 -9.01 15.11 -2.38
N SER A 56 -8.92 15.80 -3.51
CA SER A 56 -9.91 16.77 -3.98
C SER A 56 -11.13 16.03 -4.53
N GLN A 57 -12.25 16.75 -4.67
CA GLN A 57 -13.46 16.17 -5.26
C GLN A 57 -13.23 15.68 -6.70
N GLN A 58 -12.40 16.38 -7.48
CA GLN A 58 -12.02 15.97 -8.83
C GLN A 58 -11.15 14.69 -8.83
N GLU A 59 -10.23 14.58 -7.88
CA GLU A 59 -9.42 13.37 -7.69
C GLU A 59 -10.32 12.17 -7.30
N ILE A 60 -11.32 12.38 -6.44
CA ILE A 60 -12.28 11.33 -6.03
C ILE A 60 -13.13 10.86 -7.21
N VAL A 61 -13.67 11.78 -8.02
CA VAL A 61 -14.44 11.41 -9.23
C VAL A 61 -13.56 10.61 -10.20
N SER A 62 -12.32 11.05 -10.41
CA SER A 62 -11.37 10.33 -11.27
C SER A 62 -11.03 8.93 -10.74
N LEU A 63 -10.92 8.78 -9.42
CA LEU A 63 -10.72 7.48 -8.77
C LEU A 63 -11.94 6.57 -8.92
N TYR A 64 -13.16 7.13 -8.91
CA TYR A 64 -14.39 6.37 -9.10
C TYR A 64 -14.51 5.80 -10.51
N GLU A 65 -14.21 6.59 -11.52
CA GLU A 65 -14.20 6.12 -12.91
C GLU A 65 -13.24 4.94 -13.08
N ARG A 66 -12.06 5.02 -12.46
CA ARG A 66 -11.07 3.93 -12.45
C ARG A 66 -11.54 2.71 -11.67
N PHE A 67 -12.22 2.92 -10.53
CA PHE A 67 -12.82 1.83 -9.77
C PHE A 67 -13.84 1.06 -10.61
N CYS A 68 -14.71 1.76 -11.34
CA CYS A 68 -15.67 1.13 -12.26
C CYS A 68 -14.99 0.38 -13.43
N GLN A 69 -13.84 0.86 -13.91
CA GLN A 69 -13.06 0.15 -14.93
C GLN A 69 -12.42 -1.15 -14.41
N LEU A 70 -12.05 -1.18 -13.13
CA LEU A 70 -11.49 -2.36 -12.46
C LEU A 70 -12.58 -3.36 -12.08
N ASP A 71 -13.71 -2.89 -11.54
CA ASP A 71 -14.89 -3.70 -11.21
C ASP A 71 -15.69 -4.07 -12.48
N ARG A 72 -15.08 -4.94 -13.30
CA ARG A 72 -15.63 -5.38 -14.60
C ARG A 72 -17.01 -6.00 -14.50
N ASN A 73 -17.34 -6.54 -13.34
CA ASN A 73 -18.60 -7.21 -13.08
C ASN A 73 -19.63 -6.31 -12.39
N ALA A 74 -19.31 -5.04 -12.14
CA ALA A 74 -20.16 -4.07 -11.45
C ALA A 74 -20.72 -4.59 -10.12
N LYS A 75 -19.88 -5.31 -9.34
CA LYS A 75 -20.26 -5.90 -8.06
C LYS A 75 -20.27 -4.88 -6.91
N GLY A 76 -19.64 -3.72 -7.11
CA GLY A 76 -19.44 -2.68 -6.09
C GLY A 76 -18.20 -2.90 -5.22
N PHE A 77 -17.36 -3.88 -5.55
CA PHE A 77 -16.09 -4.16 -4.86
C PHE A 77 -15.06 -4.73 -5.83
N ILE A 78 -13.78 -4.48 -5.57
CA ILE A 78 -12.67 -5.03 -6.36
C ILE A 78 -12.30 -6.41 -5.82
N SER A 79 -12.36 -7.43 -6.66
CA SER A 79 -11.85 -8.77 -6.33
C SER A 79 -10.35 -8.91 -6.58
N ALA A 80 -9.74 -9.90 -5.95
CA ALA A 80 -8.34 -10.28 -6.19
C ALA A 80 -7.98 -10.42 -7.68
N ASP A 81 -8.82 -11.10 -8.47
CA ASP A 81 -8.59 -11.30 -9.91
C ASP A 81 -8.67 -10.00 -10.71
N GLU A 82 -9.62 -9.11 -10.37
CA GLU A 82 -9.76 -7.79 -10.99
C GLU A 82 -8.57 -6.90 -10.67
N PHE A 83 -8.06 -6.97 -9.44
CA PHE A 83 -6.82 -6.29 -9.07
C PHE A 83 -5.63 -6.86 -9.87
N LEU A 84 -5.41 -8.18 -9.89
CA LEU A 84 -4.31 -8.79 -10.65
C LEU A 84 -4.40 -8.61 -12.16
N SER A 85 -5.58 -8.27 -12.68
CA SER A 85 -5.79 -8.02 -14.11
C SER A 85 -4.98 -6.83 -14.64
N VAL A 86 -4.49 -5.96 -13.75
CA VAL A 86 -3.51 -4.92 -14.07
C VAL A 86 -2.12 -5.57 -14.04
N PRO A 87 -1.45 -5.73 -15.20
CA PRO A 87 -0.20 -6.50 -15.31
C PRO A 87 0.91 -6.01 -14.37
N GLU A 88 0.89 -4.73 -14.02
CA GLU A 88 1.86 -4.11 -13.13
C GLU A 88 1.67 -4.48 -11.66
N PHE A 89 0.47 -4.87 -11.25
CA PHE A 89 0.27 -5.49 -9.94
C PHE A 89 0.77 -6.93 -9.95
N ALA A 90 0.55 -7.69 -11.02
CA ALA A 90 0.98 -9.10 -11.09
C ALA A 90 2.51 -9.30 -10.94
N VAL A 91 3.32 -8.29 -11.27
CA VAL A 91 4.79 -8.36 -11.21
C VAL A 91 5.43 -7.83 -9.92
N ASN A 92 4.65 -7.26 -8.98
CA ASN A 92 5.18 -6.77 -7.71
C ASN A 92 5.30 -7.95 -6.71
N PRO A 93 6.46 -8.20 -6.08
CA PRO A 93 6.59 -9.26 -5.07
C PRO A 93 5.65 -9.11 -3.87
N LEU A 94 5.25 -7.87 -3.55
CA LEU A 94 4.27 -7.58 -2.49
C LEU A 94 2.82 -7.64 -2.98
N SER A 95 2.58 -7.89 -4.26
CA SER A 95 1.22 -7.91 -4.84
C SER A 95 0.30 -8.88 -4.14
N GLN A 96 0.79 -10.07 -3.80
CA GLN A 96 0.03 -11.10 -3.08
C GLN A 96 -0.33 -10.66 -1.65
N ARG A 97 0.50 -9.82 -1.03
CA ARG A 97 0.19 -9.24 0.29
C ARG A 97 -0.83 -8.12 0.18
N LEU A 98 -0.63 -7.21 -0.77
CA LEU A 98 -1.57 -6.13 -1.03
C LEU A 98 -2.92 -6.68 -1.47
N LEU A 99 -2.95 -7.76 -2.24
CA LEU A 99 -4.16 -8.50 -2.62
C LEU A 99 -5.02 -8.86 -1.42
N LYS A 100 -4.42 -9.40 -0.36
CA LYS A 100 -5.15 -9.72 0.87
C LYS A 100 -5.76 -8.48 1.53
N MET A 101 -5.16 -7.30 1.32
CA MET A 101 -5.68 -6.03 1.81
C MET A 101 -6.75 -5.43 0.89
N VAL A 102 -6.67 -5.72 -0.42
CA VAL A 102 -7.57 -5.13 -1.42
C VAL A 102 -8.76 -6.01 -1.81
N ASP A 103 -8.76 -7.28 -1.43
CA ASP A 103 -9.84 -8.21 -1.76
C ASP A 103 -11.14 -7.81 -1.06
N GLY A 104 -12.15 -7.46 -1.86
CA GLY A 104 -13.46 -7.03 -1.37
C GLY A 104 -13.54 -5.56 -0.96
N LEU A 105 -12.56 -4.72 -1.33
CA LEU A 105 -12.68 -3.28 -1.08
C LEU A 105 -13.80 -2.68 -1.91
N ASN A 106 -14.75 -2.04 -1.22
CA ASN A 106 -15.68 -1.11 -1.87
C ASN A 106 -14.94 0.19 -2.25
N PHE A 107 -15.63 1.08 -2.97
CA PHE A 107 -15.03 2.33 -3.43
C PHE A 107 -14.43 3.19 -2.30
N LYS A 108 -15.13 3.30 -1.17
CA LYS A 108 -14.70 4.11 -0.02
C LYS A 108 -13.42 3.55 0.59
N ASP A 109 -13.35 2.23 0.79
CA ASP A 109 -12.17 1.56 1.32
C ASP A 109 -11.01 1.58 0.32
N PHE A 110 -11.29 1.51 -0.98
CA PHE A 110 -10.29 1.65 -2.04
C PHE A 110 -9.63 3.04 -2.03
N VAL A 111 -10.42 4.11 -1.90
CA VAL A 111 -9.88 5.48 -1.81
C VAL A 111 -9.09 5.67 -0.51
N ALA A 112 -9.58 5.16 0.63
CA ALA A 112 -8.84 5.21 1.89
C ALA A 112 -7.52 4.43 1.82
N PHE A 113 -7.52 3.27 1.17
CA PHE A 113 -6.29 2.51 0.90
C PHE A 113 -5.30 3.35 0.09
N LEU A 114 -5.75 3.97 -1.02
CA LEU A 114 -4.90 4.85 -1.84
C LEU A 114 -4.42 6.10 -1.09
N SER A 115 -5.16 6.57 -0.09
CA SER A 115 -4.83 7.77 0.68
C SER A 115 -3.47 7.66 1.37
N ALA A 116 -3.13 6.48 1.90
CA ALA A 116 -1.85 6.25 2.58
C ALA A 116 -0.63 6.33 1.64
N PHE A 117 -0.85 6.26 0.32
CA PHE A 117 0.19 6.42 -0.68
C PHE A 117 0.34 7.88 -1.13
N SER A 118 -0.59 8.78 -0.81
CA SER A 118 -0.52 10.19 -1.21
C SER A 118 0.74 10.91 -0.67
N SER A 119 1.30 11.84 -1.45
CA SER A 119 2.36 12.75 -0.99
C SER A 119 1.91 13.57 0.21
N LYS A 120 0.62 13.94 0.24
CA LYS A 120 -0.02 14.70 1.32
C LYS A 120 -0.23 13.88 2.60
N ALA A 121 -0.12 12.55 2.54
CA ALA A 121 -0.34 11.70 3.70
C ALA A 121 0.78 11.86 4.73
N SER A 122 0.39 11.88 6.01
CA SER A 122 1.32 12.00 7.12
C SER A 122 2.22 10.77 7.20
N ILE A 123 3.38 10.92 7.84
CA ILE A 123 4.27 9.78 8.06
C ILE A 123 3.60 8.69 8.91
N GLN A 124 2.69 9.08 9.81
CA GLN A 124 1.92 8.15 10.62
C GLN A 124 0.96 7.30 9.76
N GLN A 125 0.20 7.91 8.85
CA GLN A 125 -0.69 7.19 7.92
C GLN A 125 0.10 6.22 7.03
N LYS A 126 1.29 6.62 6.60
CA LYS A 126 2.21 5.76 5.83
C LYS A 126 2.70 4.57 6.65
N ILE A 127 3.08 4.80 7.90
CA ILE A 127 3.52 3.75 8.81
C ILE A 127 2.36 2.80 9.15
N GLU A 128 1.14 3.29 9.32
CA GLU A 128 -0.06 2.46 9.54
C GLU A 128 -0.33 1.52 8.37
N LEU A 129 -0.20 2.00 7.14
CA LEU A 129 -0.31 1.15 5.96
C LEU A 129 0.80 0.09 5.92
N ILE A 130 2.05 0.50 6.18
CA ILE A 130 3.17 -0.44 6.26
C ILE A 130 2.86 -1.49 7.31
N PHE A 131 2.43 -1.09 8.50
CA PHE A 131 2.05 -2.00 9.57
C PHE A 131 1.05 -3.06 9.10
N LYS A 132 -0.01 -2.64 8.38
CA LYS A 132 -1.00 -3.58 7.81
C LYS A 132 -0.42 -4.54 6.76
N VAL A 133 0.60 -4.14 6.00
CA VAL A 133 1.30 -5.03 5.05
C VAL A 133 2.07 -6.14 5.79
N TYR A 134 2.60 -5.82 6.98
CA TYR A 134 3.27 -6.79 7.84
C TYR A 134 2.26 -7.64 8.65
N ASP A 135 1.19 -7.04 9.18
CA ASP A 135 0.13 -7.69 9.98
C ASP A 135 -0.98 -8.31 9.11
N LEU A 136 -0.64 -9.33 8.31
CA LEU A 136 -1.59 -9.96 7.36
C LEU A 136 -2.83 -10.58 8.03
N ASP A 137 -2.73 -10.99 9.28
CA ASP A 137 -3.83 -11.61 10.02
C ASP A 137 -4.63 -10.61 10.86
N ASN A 138 -4.33 -9.31 10.74
CA ASN A 138 -5.01 -8.20 11.40
C ASN A 138 -5.13 -8.39 12.92
N LYS A 139 -4.11 -8.98 13.56
CA LYS A 139 -4.10 -9.17 15.01
C LYS A 139 -3.68 -7.91 15.77
N GLY A 140 -3.31 -6.84 15.06
CA GLY A 140 -2.80 -5.60 15.64
C GLY A 140 -1.38 -5.76 16.18
N LYS A 141 -0.65 -6.80 15.76
CA LYS A 141 0.71 -7.09 16.21
C LYS A 141 1.49 -7.83 15.14
N VAL A 142 2.73 -7.41 14.93
CA VAL A 142 3.64 -8.03 13.96
C VAL A 142 4.62 -8.94 14.70
N THR A 143 4.70 -10.19 14.27
CA THR A 143 5.62 -11.19 14.82
C THR A 143 6.91 -11.28 13.99
N PHE A 144 7.93 -11.94 14.56
CA PHE A 144 9.15 -12.30 13.83
C PHE A 144 8.84 -13.04 12.51
N ASN A 145 7.89 -13.98 12.55
CA ASN A 145 7.54 -14.78 11.38
C ASN A 145 6.87 -13.92 10.31
N ASP A 146 6.03 -12.96 10.69
CA ASP A 146 5.36 -12.08 9.73
C ASP A 146 6.38 -11.23 8.95
N ILE A 147 7.37 -10.67 9.65
CA ILE A 147 8.47 -9.92 9.02
C ILE A 147 9.33 -10.84 8.16
N LEU A 148 9.59 -12.07 8.62
CA LEU A 148 10.38 -13.04 7.88
C LEU A 148 9.69 -13.44 6.56
N GLU A 149 8.37 -13.61 6.56
CA GLU A 149 7.62 -13.88 5.34
C GLU A 149 7.64 -12.69 4.38
N VAL A 150 7.46 -11.46 4.87
CA VAL A 150 7.61 -10.26 4.02
C VAL A 150 9.02 -10.19 3.43
N LEU A 151 10.04 -10.44 4.24
CA LEU A 151 11.44 -10.46 3.79
C LEU A 151 11.67 -11.56 2.74
N ARG A 152 11.01 -12.72 2.88
CA ARG A 152 11.05 -13.80 1.91
C ARG A 152 10.44 -13.37 0.58
N ASP A 153 9.29 -12.70 0.61
CA ASP A 153 8.64 -12.19 -0.59
C ASP A 153 9.50 -11.13 -1.31
N LEU A 154 10.16 -10.25 -0.54
CA LEU A 154 11.03 -9.21 -1.09
C LEU A 154 12.37 -9.72 -1.64
N THR A 155 12.96 -10.73 -1.01
CA THR A 155 14.29 -11.24 -1.38
C THR A 155 14.24 -12.43 -2.33
N GLY A 156 13.11 -13.14 -2.40
CA GLY A 156 12.93 -14.32 -3.24
C GLY A 156 14.07 -15.32 -3.10
N SER A 157 14.64 -15.73 -4.23
CA SER A 157 15.77 -16.67 -4.28
C SER A 157 17.14 -16.03 -4.08
N PHE A 158 17.24 -14.70 -3.95
CA PHE A 158 18.52 -13.99 -3.78
C PHE A 158 19.14 -14.23 -2.40
N MET A 159 18.31 -14.60 -1.42
CA MET A 159 18.73 -14.81 -0.04
C MET A 159 18.22 -16.17 0.44
N THR A 160 19.05 -16.91 1.18
CA THR A 160 18.61 -18.17 1.80
C THR A 160 17.80 -17.89 3.07
N GLU A 161 16.99 -18.86 3.48
CA GLU A 161 16.16 -18.74 4.69
C GLU A 161 17.01 -18.48 5.95
N LYS A 162 18.15 -19.18 6.08
CA LYS A 162 19.06 -19.00 7.20
C LYS A 162 19.67 -17.60 7.23
N GLN A 163 20.02 -17.05 6.06
CA GLN A 163 20.51 -15.67 5.98
C GLN A 163 19.41 -14.68 6.36
N ARG A 164 18.19 -14.88 5.85
CA ARG A 164 17.02 -14.04 6.19
C ARG A 164 16.80 -13.98 7.69
N GLU A 165 16.76 -15.14 8.34
CA GLU A 165 16.60 -15.23 9.79
C GLU A 165 17.73 -14.56 10.55
N THR A 166 18.98 -14.70 10.07
CA THR A 166 20.16 -14.09 10.72
C THR A 166 20.08 -12.57 10.67
N VAL A 167 19.80 -12.01 9.48
CA VAL A 167 19.67 -10.57 9.30
C VAL A 167 18.50 -10.04 10.14
N LEU A 168 17.34 -10.70 10.09
CA LEU A 168 16.19 -10.25 10.86
C LEU A 168 16.43 -10.29 12.37
N SER A 169 17.05 -11.36 12.90
CA SER A 169 17.44 -11.42 14.31
C SER A 169 18.33 -10.24 14.69
N GLN A 170 19.38 -9.98 13.91
CA GLN A 170 20.33 -8.93 14.23
C GLN A 170 19.66 -7.54 14.22
N VAL A 171 18.78 -7.28 13.25
CA VAL A 171 18.04 -6.02 13.15
C VAL A 171 17.12 -5.80 14.34
N LEU A 172 16.40 -6.85 14.75
CA LEU A 172 15.51 -6.77 15.91
C LEU A 172 16.30 -6.58 17.21
N GLU A 173 17.41 -7.29 17.38
CA GLU A 173 18.30 -7.13 18.54
C GLU A 173 18.89 -5.71 18.61
N GLU A 174 19.32 -5.15 17.48
CA GLU A 174 19.79 -3.76 17.39
C GLU A 174 18.70 -2.73 17.75
N ALA A 175 17.44 -3.04 17.45
CA ALA A 175 16.29 -2.24 17.84
C ALA A 175 15.80 -2.51 19.28
N GLY A 176 16.41 -3.46 20.01
CA GLY A 176 16.06 -3.80 21.39
C GLY A 176 14.93 -4.82 21.55
N TYR A 177 14.60 -5.56 20.48
CA TYR A 177 13.56 -6.58 20.46
C TYR A 177 14.14 -7.99 20.35
N THR A 178 13.39 -8.99 20.79
CA THR A 178 13.78 -10.41 20.66
C THR A 178 12.91 -11.12 19.62
N ARG A 179 13.29 -12.35 19.25
CA ARG A 179 12.49 -13.17 18.31
C ARG A 179 11.10 -13.53 18.84
N THR A 180 10.87 -13.41 20.15
CA THR A 180 9.56 -13.67 20.79
C THR A 180 8.77 -12.39 21.03
N SER A 181 9.34 -11.23 20.71
CA SER A 181 8.65 -9.94 20.84
C SER A 181 7.53 -9.82 19.80
N PHE A 182 6.48 -9.11 20.20
CA PHE A 182 5.45 -8.62 19.30
C PHE A 182 5.71 -7.14 19.07
N LEU A 183 5.76 -6.70 17.82
CA LEU A 183 5.85 -5.28 17.48
C LEU A 183 4.44 -4.72 17.33
N LEU A 184 4.13 -3.71 18.14
CA LEU A 184 2.90 -2.93 18.02
C LEU A 184 3.13 -1.75 17.04
N LEU A 185 2.05 -1.08 16.65
CA LEU A 185 2.13 0.09 15.77
C LEU A 185 3.10 1.14 16.32
N ASP A 186 3.06 1.41 17.63
CA ASP A 186 3.97 2.36 18.29
C ASP A 186 5.44 1.94 18.21
N ASP A 187 5.72 0.64 18.22
CA ASP A 187 7.07 0.11 18.05
C ASP A 187 7.55 0.33 16.62
N ILE A 188 6.69 0.03 15.63
CA ILE A 188 7.01 0.28 14.22
C ILE A 188 7.18 1.78 13.95
N ILE A 189 6.40 2.65 14.59
CA ILE A 189 6.57 4.11 14.50
C ILE A 189 7.92 4.53 15.06
N LYS A 190 8.37 3.96 16.17
CA LYS A 190 9.70 4.26 16.73
C LYS A 190 10.83 3.77 15.83
N ILE A 191 10.68 2.58 15.25
CA ILE A 191 11.69 1.97 14.37
C ILE A 191 11.77 2.71 13.02
N LEU A 192 10.62 3.05 12.42
CA LEU A 192 10.52 3.65 11.08
C LEU A 192 10.43 5.18 11.09
N GLY A 193 10.23 5.82 12.24
CA GLY A 193 10.12 7.27 12.40
C GLY A 193 11.40 8.05 12.08
N CYS A 194 12.47 7.38 11.63
CA CYS A 194 13.64 8.04 11.09
C CYS A 194 13.30 8.79 9.77
N PRO A 195 13.80 10.02 9.57
CA PRO A 195 13.40 10.93 8.48
C PRO A 195 13.80 10.49 7.05
N GLY A 196 14.17 9.23 6.84
CA GLY A 196 14.56 8.67 5.54
C GLY A 196 13.42 8.03 4.75
N LEU A 197 12.21 7.88 5.32
CA LEU A 197 11.10 7.21 4.66
C LEU A 197 10.38 8.14 3.66
N LYS A 198 10.83 8.14 2.40
CA LYS A 198 10.12 8.83 1.31
C LYS A 198 9.12 7.89 0.64
N MET A 199 7.83 8.15 0.87
CA MET A 199 6.70 7.57 0.13
C MET A 199 5.88 8.75 -0.40
N GLU A 200 6.32 9.36 -1.49
CA GLU A 200 5.65 10.55 -2.08
C GLU A 200 4.95 10.16 -3.38
N VAL A 201 3.73 10.65 -3.57
CA VAL A 201 2.92 10.43 -4.79
C VAL A 201 2.03 11.64 -5.07
N GLU A 202 2.05 12.14 -6.30
CA GLU A 202 1.13 13.19 -6.75
C GLU A 202 0.03 12.58 -7.63
N VAL A 203 -1.22 12.93 -7.36
CA VAL A 203 -2.34 12.60 -8.25
C VAL A 203 -2.34 13.64 -9.38
N PRO A 204 -2.21 13.22 -10.64
CA PRO A 204 -2.38 14.16 -11.75
C PRO A 204 -3.85 14.60 -11.77
N VAL A 205 -4.05 15.91 -11.69
CA VAL A 205 -5.33 16.58 -11.93
C VAL A 205 -5.18 17.26 -13.28
N ASP A 206 -5.83 16.70 -14.31
CA ASP A 206 -5.94 17.36 -15.61
C ASP A 206 -7.04 18.44 -15.58
#